data_AF-A0A3D5HF46-F1
#
_entry.id   AF-A0A3D5HF46-F1
#
_cell.length_a   1.000
_cell.length_b   1.000
_cell.length_c   1.000
_cell.angle_alpha   90.00
_cell.angle_beta   90.00
_cell.angle_gamma   90.00
#
_symmetry.space_group_name_H-M   'P 1'
#
loop_
_entity.id
_entity.type
_entity.pdbx_description
1 polymer ?
#
loop_
_entity_poly.entity_id
_entity_poly.type
_entity_poly.pdbx_seq_one_letter_code
_entity_poly.pdbx_strand_id
1 'polypeptide(L)'
;MGKKKSVKYELRYEIASERNKIAGYTLIPKNNHSAEAQHMNEHEAFQAIQRHALKGESEEVNSLLLEFPESKREDLKNMLIRSVATHGKTLEL
;
A
#
# COMPACT_ATOMS: atom_id res chain seq x y z
N MET A 1 50.10 22.64 5.42
CA MET A 1 48.78 21.96 5.52
C MET A 1 47.69 23.01 5.33
N GLY A 2 47.00 23.01 4.18
CA GLY A 2 46.02 24.04 3.82
C GLY A 2 44.68 23.85 4.56
N LYS A 3 44.22 24.88 5.27
CA LYS A 3 42.92 24.89 5.95
C LYS A 3 41.81 24.81 4.90
N LYS A 4 41.05 23.71 4.87
CA LYS A 4 39.84 23.58 4.04
C LYS A 4 38.79 24.58 4.56
N LYS A 5 38.49 25.61 3.76
CA LYS A 5 37.38 26.53 4.04
C LYS A 5 36.08 25.73 3.97
N SER A 6 35.34 25.64 5.08
CA SER A 6 33.99 25.12 5.08
C SER A 6 33.11 26.12 4.34
N VAL A 7 32.78 25.81 3.09
CA VAL A 7 31.78 26.55 2.33
C VAL A 7 30.45 26.37 3.06
N LYS A 8 29.92 27.45 3.64
CA LYS A 8 28.53 27.47 4.11
C LYS A 8 27.66 27.25 2.87
N TYR A 9 27.07 26.06 2.78
CA TYR A 9 26.09 25.77 1.75
C TYR A 9 24.84 26.59 2.05
N GLU A 10 24.63 27.65 1.26
CA GLU A 10 23.38 28.40 1.23
C GLU A 10 22.34 27.49 0.56
N LEU A 11 21.37 26.99 1.34
CA LEU A 11 20.31 26.10 0.86
C LEU A 11 19.62 26.75 -0.34
N ARG A 12 19.72 26.12 -1.53
CA ARG A 12 19.13 26.66 -2.75
C ARG A 12 17.64 26.33 -2.78
N TYR A 13 16.80 27.34 -2.52
CA TYR A 13 15.33 27.22 -2.51
C TYR A 13 14.74 26.71 -3.83
N GLU A 14 15.48 26.82 -4.93
CA GLU A 14 15.11 26.37 -6.27
C GLU A 14 15.23 24.85 -6.46
N ILE A 15 16.01 24.16 -5.63
CA ILE A 15 16.19 22.70 -5.73
C ILE A 15 15.20 22.01 -4.80
N ALA A 16 14.26 21.24 -5.37
CA ALA A 16 13.20 20.55 -4.62
C ALA A 16 13.74 19.67 -3.45
N SER A 17 14.86 18.98 -3.67
CA SER A 17 15.51 18.14 -2.64
C SER A 17 16.12 18.95 -1.49
N GLU A 18 16.63 20.15 -1.76
CA GLU A 18 17.18 21.05 -0.74
C GLU A 18 16.07 21.79 0.01
N ARG A 19 15.01 22.20 -0.72
CA ARG A 19 13.81 22.82 -0.13
C ARG A 19 13.09 21.89 0.84
N ASN A 20 13.09 20.58 0.58
CA ASN A 20 12.50 19.58 1.47
C ASN A 20 13.21 19.47 2.84
N LYS A 21 14.46 19.98 2.95
CA LYS A 21 15.21 20.02 4.21
C LYS A 21 14.88 21.26 5.07
N ILE A 22 14.11 22.21 4.55
CA ILE A 22 13.77 23.46 5.24
C ILE A 22 12.47 23.27 6.01
N ALA A 23 12.53 23.40 7.33
CA ALA A 23 11.36 23.34 8.21
C ALA A 23 10.34 24.42 7.80
N GLY A 24 9.12 24.01 7.42
CA GLY A 24 8.04 24.90 6.98
C GLY A 24 7.76 24.93 5.47
N TYR A 25 8.67 24.42 4.63
CA TYR A 25 8.45 24.30 3.17
C TYR A 25 7.97 22.92 2.72
N THR A 26 7.96 21.94 3.62
CA THR A 26 7.36 20.63 3.39
C THR A 26 5.83 20.78 3.42
N LEU A 27 5.24 21.10 2.26
CA LEU A 27 3.79 21.12 2.05
C LEU A 27 3.18 19.71 2.05
N ILE A 28 4.02 18.68 1.97
CA ILE A 28 3.60 17.29 2.07
C ILE A 28 3.57 16.94 3.56
N PRO A 29 2.40 16.65 4.16
CA PRO A 29 2.35 16.17 5.53
C PRO A 29 3.29 14.97 5.65
N LYS A 30 4.20 14.99 6.63
CA LYS A 30 5.06 13.84 6.90
C LYS A 30 4.15 12.63 7.07
N ASN A 31 4.35 11.64 6.20
CA ASN A 31 3.51 10.46 6.16
C ASN A 31 3.45 9.89 7.58
N ASN A 32 2.28 9.88 8.19
CA ASN A 32 2.13 9.32 9.53
C ASN A 32 2.15 7.80 9.34
N HIS A 33 3.35 7.21 9.34
CA HIS A 33 3.60 5.78 9.13
C HIS A 33 2.96 4.89 10.21
N SER A 34 2.30 5.47 11.21
CA SER A 34 1.61 4.74 12.29
C SER A 34 0.57 3.74 11.78
N ALA A 35 -0.06 4.00 10.63
CA ALA A 35 -1.04 3.10 10.02
C ALA A 35 -0.44 2.19 8.94
N GLU A 36 0.85 2.35 8.61
CA GLU A 36 1.49 1.61 7.52
C GLU A 36 1.63 0.13 7.86
N ALA A 37 1.98 -0.21 9.10
CA ALA A 37 2.05 -1.59 9.56
C ALA A 37 0.68 -2.30 9.50
N GLN A 38 -0.41 -1.61 9.84
CA GLN A 38 -1.76 -2.15 9.73
C GLN A 38 -2.17 -2.34 8.26
N HIS A 39 -1.90 -1.34 7.41
CA HIS A 39 -2.14 -1.42 5.98
C HIS A 39 -1.37 -2.57 5.31
N MET A 40 -0.11 -2.81 5.69
CA MET A 40 0.68 -3.91 5.12
C MET A 40 0.09 -5.27 5.49
N ASN A 41 -0.33 -5.44 6.75
CA ASN A 41 -0.95 -6.69 7.20
C ASN A 41 -2.30 -6.94 6.50
N GLU A 42 -3.14 -5.91 6.38
CA GLU A 42 -4.38 -5.99 5.60
C GLU A 42 -4.11 -6.32 4.12
N HIS A 43 -3.06 -5.73 3.54
CA HIS A 43 -2.66 -5.98 2.15
C HIS A 43 -2.19 -7.42 1.93
N GLU A 44 -1.41 -7.98 2.86
CA GLU A 44 -0.95 -9.38 2.81
C GLU A 44 -2.13 -10.36 2.87
N ALA A 45 -3.07 -10.13 3.79
CA ALA A 45 -4.29 -10.94 3.89
C ALA A 45 -5.11 -10.90 2.59
N PHE A 46 -5.28 -9.71 2.01
CA PHE A 46 -5.96 -9.58 0.71
C PHE A 46 -5.26 -10.33 -0.41
N GLN A 47 -3.93 -10.25 -0.46
CA GLN A 47 -3.15 -10.91 -1.49
C GLN A 47 -3.24 -12.43 -1.38
N ALA A 48 -3.31 -12.98 -0.16
CA ALA A 48 -3.54 -14.40 0.07
C ALA A 48 -4.89 -14.85 -0.50
N ILE A 49 -5.97 -14.12 -0.21
CA ILE A 49 -7.31 -14.43 -0.75
C ILE A 49 -7.33 -14.38 -2.27
N GLN A 50 -6.72 -13.36 -2.87
CA GLN A 50 -6.64 -13.26 -4.33
C GLN A 50 -5.90 -14.45 -4.94
N ARG A 51 -4.84 -14.96 -4.30
CA ARG A 51 -4.13 -16.16 -4.76
C ARG A 51 -5.00 -17.41 -4.71
N HIS A 52 -5.72 -17.65 -3.61
CA HIS A 52 -6.65 -18.78 -3.49
C HIS A 52 -7.81 -18.67 -4.50
N ALA A 53 -8.35 -17.47 -4.69
CA ALA A 53 -9.35 -17.16 -5.71
C ALA A 53 -8.84 -17.50 -7.11
N LEU A 54 -7.63 -17.05 -7.47
CA LEU A 54 -7.01 -17.37 -8.75
C LEU A 54 -6.69 -18.86 -8.89
N LYS A 55 -6.52 -19.60 -7.80
CA LYS A 55 -6.32 -21.05 -7.82
C LYS A 55 -7.65 -21.83 -7.96
N GLY A 56 -8.79 -21.18 -7.72
CA GLY A 56 -10.11 -21.81 -7.75
C GLY A 56 -10.51 -22.47 -6.43
N GLU A 57 -9.81 -22.18 -5.34
CA GLU A 57 -10.10 -22.73 -4.01
C GLU A 57 -11.21 -21.92 -3.32
N SER A 58 -12.45 -22.08 -3.78
CA SER A 58 -13.61 -21.32 -3.30
C SER A 58 -13.88 -21.50 -1.81
N GLU A 59 -13.63 -22.68 -1.25
CA GLU A 59 -13.79 -22.96 0.20
C GLU A 59 -12.84 -22.10 1.05
N GLU A 60 -11.55 -22.05 0.69
CA GLU A 60 -10.56 -21.24 1.40
C GLU A 60 -10.84 -19.75 1.26
N VAL A 61 -11.24 -19.31 0.06
CA VAL A 61 -11.62 -17.92 -0.17
C VAL A 61 -12.81 -17.52 0.70
N ASN A 62 -13.81 -18.40 0.87
CA ASN A 62 -14.97 -18.13 1.71
C ASN A 62 -14.60 -18.11 3.20
N SER A 63 -13.72 -19.02 3.64
CA SER A 63 -13.16 -19.02 5.01
C SER A 63 -12.41 -17.72 5.32
N LEU A 64 -11.53 -17.28 4.42
CA LEU A 64 -10.77 -16.03 4.58
C LEU A 64 -11.69 -14.79 4.50
N LEU A 65 -12.74 -14.82 3.67
CA LEU A 65 -13.75 -13.75 3.59
C LEU A 65 -14.50 -13.55 4.92
N LEU A 66 -14.67 -14.60 5.73
CA LEU A 66 -15.31 -14.50 7.04
C LEU A 66 -14.46 -13.71 8.05
N GLU A 67 -13.13 -13.67 7.88
CA GLU A 67 -12.24 -12.87 8.72
C GLU A 67 -12.40 -11.36 8.45
N PHE A 68 -12.92 -10.99 7.28
CA PHE A 68 -13.22 -9.61 6.95
C PHE A 68 -14.59 -9.17 7.50
N PRO A 69 -14.74 -7.87 7.84
CA PRO A 69 -16.01 -7.33 8.31
C PRO A 69 -17.11 -7.48 7.26
N GLU A 70 -18.33 -7.81 7.71
CA GLU A 70 -19.50 -8.07 6.85
C GLU A 70 -19.75 -6.98 5.81
N SER A 71 -19.60 -5.71 6.19
CA SER A 71 -19.77 -4.57 5.29
C SER A 71 -18.86 -4.60 4.06
N LYS A 72 -17.71 -5.28 4.12
CA LYS A 72 -16.77 -5.41 3.00
C LYS A 72 -16.88 -6.75 2.26
N ARG A 73 -17.56 -7.76 2.81
CA ARG A 73 -17.60 -9.11 2.23
C ARG A 73 -18.21 -9.14 0.84
N GLU A 74 -19.32 -8.42 0.62
CA GLU A 74 -19.96 -8.34 -0.71
C GLU A 74 -19.07 -7.67 -1.75
N ASP A 75 -18.44 -6.56 -1.38
CA ASP A 75 -17.50 -5.84 -2.26
C ASP A 75 -16.32 -6.73 -2.63
N LEU A 76 -15.76 -7.43 -1.64
CA LEU A 76 -14.65 -8.35 -1.85
C LEU A 76 -15.02 -9.55 -2.70
N LYS A 77 -16.20 -10.16 -2.50
CA LYS A 77 -16.69 -11.23 -3.39
C LYS A 77 -16.76 -10.75 -4.83
N ASN A 78 -17.39 -9.61 -5.07
CA ASN A 78 -17.51 -9.04 -6.42
C ASN A 78 -16.14 -8.71 -7.03
N MET A 79 -15.22 -8.15 -6.24
CA MET A 79 -13.85 -7.86 -6.67
C MET A 79 -13.11 -9.14 -7.06
N LEU A 80 -13.18 -10.19 -6.23
CA LEU A 80 -12.52 -11.46 -6.46
C LEU A 80 -13.06 -12.15 -7.70
N ILE A 81 -14.38 -12.21 -7.88
CA ILE A 81 -15.04 -12.76 -9.07
C ILE A 81 -14.57 -12.02 -10.34
N ARG A 82 -14.51 -10.68 -10.31
CA ARG A 82 -13.99 -9.90 -11.44
C ARG A 82 -12.51 -10.14 -11.70
N SER A 83 -11.69 -10.23 -10.65
CA SER A 83 -10.26 -10.51 -10.78
C SER A 83 -10.02 -11.87 -11.42
N VAL A 84 -10.70 -12.93 -10.95
CA VAL A 84 -10.52 -14.26 -11.56
C VAL A 84 -11.03 -14.31 -13.00
N ALA A 85 -12.15 -13.63 -13.30
CA ALA A 85 -12.71 -13.57 -14.64
C ALA A 85 -11.76 -12.87 -15.62
N THR A 86 -11.07 -11.82 -15.16
CA THR A 86 -10.03 -11.14 -15.94
C THR A 86 -8.86 -12.08 -16.26
N HIS A 87 -8.56 -13.01 -15.35
CA HIS A 87 -7.55 -14.04 -15.55
C HIS A 87 -8.08 -15.29 -16.31
N GLY A 88 -9.31 -15.26 -16.81
CA GLY A 88 -9.92 -16.35 -17.58
C GLY A 88 -10.39 -17.54 -16.74
N LYS A 89 -10.60 -17.35 -15.43
CA LYS A 89 -11.12 -18.36 -14.51
C LYS A 89 -12.46 -17.94 -13.93
N THR A 90 -13.30 -18.92 -13.62
CA THR A 90 -14.57 -18.70 -12.93
C THR A 90 -14.42 -19.16 -11.49
N LEU A 91 -14.82 -18.32 -10.55
CA LEU A 91 -14.86 -18.63 -9.12
C LEU A 91 -16.31 -18.53 -8.66
N GLU A 92 -16.84 -19.64 -8.16
CA GLU A 92 -18.18 -19.72 -7.59
C GLU A 92 -18.07 -19.54 -6.06
N LEU A 93 -18.58 -18.41 -5.55
CA LEU A 93 -18.50 -17.98 -4.13
C LEU A 93 -19.86 -17.65 -3.53
#